data_AF-A0A7Y3UDK7-F1
#
_entry.id   AF-A0A7Y3UDK7-F1
#
_cell.length_a   1.000
_cell.length_b   1.000
_cell.length_c   1.000
_cell.angle_alpha   90.00
_cell.angle_beta   90.00
_cell.angle_gamma   90.00
#
_symmetry.space_group_name_H-M   'P 1'
#
loop_
_entity.id
_entity.type
_entity.pdbx_description
1 polymer ?
#
loop_
_entity_poly.entity_id
_entity_poly.type
_entity_poly.pdbx_seq_one_letter_code
_entity_poly.pdbx_strand_id
1 'polypeptide(L)'
;MTTSSLPPSEPQQPTGAPGPGAFGSRQQQQQQQQNRPREPKRVRNGVRLDIEEIPPGTTERSAAWIRLFSAEVEPHIIEQGMEYARKGQTISLTLVPGHVRARIQGTHTRPYSVELAFPLMSDDVWNRLISVLAEQSRLIAQILSGRLPSRVDRLVQTFGTPLMPEPH
;
A
#
# COMPACT_ATOMS: atom_id res chain seq x y z
N MET A 1 42.41 11.11 -89.09
CA MET A 1 43.23 12.27 -88.66
C MET A 1 42.24 13.34 -88.25
N THR A 2 41.88 13.49 -86.98
CA THR A 2 42.66 14.16 -85.93
C THR A 2 42.23 13.65 -84.54
N THR A 3 43.18 13.69 -83.62
CA THR A 3 43.24 13.09 -82.27
C THR A 3 42.67 13.99 -81.15
N SER A 4 42.52 13.37 -79.97
CA SER A 4 42.55 13.94 -78.59
C SER A 4 41.19 13.83 -77.86
N SER A 5 40.94 12.84 -77.00
CA SER A 5 41.53 12.48 -75.68
C SER A 5 41.07 13.38 -74.52
N LEU A 6 40.13 12.88 -73.69
CA LEU A 6 40.10 12.84 -72.19
C LEU A 6 38.72 12.30 -71.68
N PRO A 7 38.53 11.88 -70.40
CA PRO A 7 38.11 10.52 -70.02
C PRO A 7 36.72 10.46 -69.30
N PRO A 8 36.23 9.29 -68.79
CA PRO A 8 34.82 9.08 -68.50
C PRO A 8 34.41 9.62 -67.12
N SER A 9 33.23 10.25 -67.04
CA SER A 9 32.64 10.68 -65.78
C SER A 9 31.95 9.49 -65.09
N GLU A 10 32.48 9.15 -63.93
CA GLU A 10 32.04 8.11 -63.01
C GLU A 10 30.62 8.40 -62.44
N PRO A 11 29.78 7.38 -62.20
CA PRO A 11 28.42 7.55 -61.69
C PRO A 11 28.39 8.10 -60.27
N GLN A 12 27.68 9.21 -60.08
CA GLN A 12 27.45 9.83 -58.77
C GLN A 12 26.59 8.93 -57.88
N GLN A 13 27.19 8.40 -56.81
CA GLN A 13 26.47 7.91 -55.64
C GLN A 13 25.87 9.10 -54.87
N PRO A 14 24.63 9.02 -54.37
CA PRO A 14 24.10 10.03 -53.46
C PRO A 14 24.76 9.91 -52.08
N THR A 15 25.83 10.66 -51.85
CA THR A 15 26.42 10.85 -50.52
C THR A 15 25.58 11.85 -49.73
N GLY A 16 24.47 11.40 -49.14
CA GLY A 16 23.78 12.13 -48.08
C GLY A 16 24.59 12.05 -46.79
N ALA A 17 25.17 13.16 -46.35
CA ALA A 17 25.83 13.26 -45.06
C ALA A 17 24.82 12.97 -43.91
N PRO A 18 25.18 12.15 -42.89
CA PRO A 18 24.35 12.04 -41.69
C PRO A 18 24.44 13.36 -40.91
N GLY A 19 23.30 14.04 -40.75
CA GLY A 19 23.22 15.29 -39.98
C GLY A 19 23.60 15.07 -38.49
N PRO A 20 24.10 16.12 -37.80
CA PRO A 20 24.61 16.05 -36.43
C PRO A 20 23.50 16.02 -35.37
N GLY A 21 22.53 15.10 -35.48
CA GLY A 21 21.35 15.05 -34.59
C GLY A 21 20.86 13.67 -34.16
N ALA A 22 21.40 12.58 -34.71
CA ALA A 22 20.84 11.23 -34.50
C ALA A 22 21.44 10.43 -33.32
N PHE A 23 22.56 10.89 -32.73
CA PHE A 23 23.24 10.15 -31.65
C PHE A 23 22.72 10.48 -30.24
N GLY A 24 22.22 11.69 -30.01
CA GLY A 24 21.70 12.11 -28.69
C GLY A 24 20.32 11.54 -28.37
N SER A 25 19.49 11.31 -29.38
CA SER A 25 18.10 10.88 -29.21
C SER A 25 17.97 9.40 -28.83
N ARG A 26 18.87 8.51 -29.30
CA ARG A 26 18.84 7.08 -28.92
C ARG A 26 19.32 6.83 -27.49
N GLN A 27 20.34 7.57 -27.02
CA GLN A 27 20.79 7.50 -25.62
C GLN A 27 19.76 8.13 -24.66
N GLN A 28 19.14 9.26 -25.04
CA GLN A 28 18.04 9.86 -24.26
C GLN A 28 16.80 8.96 -24.23
N GLN A 29 16.44 8.31 -25.34
CA GLN A 29 15.34 7.33 -25.36
C GLN A 29 15.63 6.08 -24.52
N GLN A 30 16.89 5.62 -24.44
CA GLN A 30 17.28 4.51 -23.57
C GLN A 30 17.27 4.89 -22.08
N GLN A 31 17.72 6.09 -21.71
CA GLN A 31 17.63 6.59 -20.33
C GLN A 31 16.18 6.82 -19.90
N GLN A 32 15.32 7.34 -20.77
CA GLN A 32 13.89 7.49 -20.47
C GLN A 32 13.17 6.15 -20.27
N GLN A 33 13.60 5.08 -20.95
CA GLN A 33 13.04 3.74 -20.75
C GLN A 33 13.45 3.12 -19.40
N GLN A 34 14.65 3.44 -18.89
CA GLN A 34 15.13 2.92 -17.60
C GLN A 34 14.48 3.61 -16.38
N ASN A 35 14.02 4.85 -16.53
CA ASN A 35 13.41 5.65 -15.46
C ASN A 35 11.89 5.49 -15.32
N ARG A 36 11.28 4.48 -15.97
CA ARG A 36 9.84 4.24 -15.78
C ARG A 36 9.59 3.74 -14.35
N PRO A 37 8.66 4.37 -13.60
CA PRO A 37 8.30 3.90 -12.27
C PRO A 37 7.81 2.45 -12.38
N ARG A 38 8.39 1.56 -11.57
CA ARG A 38 8.03 0.14 -11.58
C ARG A 38 6.66 -0.02 -10.95
N GLU A 39 5.67 -0.45 -11.72
CA GLU A 39 4.36 -0.76 -11.18
C GLU A 39 4.37 -2.08 -10.40
N PRO A 40 3.62 -2.19 -9.29
CA PRO A 40 3.44 -3.46 -8.59
C PRO A 40 2.85 -4.53 -9.50
N LYS A 41 3.35 -5.76 -9.39
CA LYS A 41 2.74 -6.91 -10.08
C LYS A 41 1.32 -7.10 -9.56
N ARG A 42 0.35 -7.33 -10.46
CA ARG A 42 -1.04 -7.57 -10.06
C ARG A 42 -1.17 -8.87 -9.26
N VAL A 43 -1.76 -8.78 -8.07
CA VAL A 43 -2.16 -9.96 -7.28
C VAL A 43 -3.55 -10.42 -7.71
N ARG A 44 -3.70 -11.73 -7.98
CA ARG A 44 -4.99 -12.35 -8.26
C ARG A 44 -5.68 -12.65 -6.92
N ASN A 45 -6.93 -12.19 -6.76
CA ASN A 45 -7.74 -12.39 -5.55
C ASN A 45 -7.08 -11.87 -4.26
N GLY A 46 -6.29 -10.80 -4.35
CA GLY A 46 -5.72 -10.20 -3.14
C GLY A 46 -6.79 -9.53 -2.29
N VAL A 47 -6.52 -9.44 -0.99
CA VAL A 47 -7.37 -8.78 -0.01
C VAL A 47 -7.46 -7.29 -0.37
N ARG A 48 -8.68 -6.79 -0.55
CA ARG A 48 -8.97 -5.41 -0.90
C ARG A 48 -9.56 -4.68 0.29
N LEU A 49 -9.18 -3.42 0.45
CA LEU A 49 -9.94 -2.50 1.27
C LEU A 49 -11.14 -2.04 0.44
N ASP A 50 -12.30 -2.63 0.70
CA ASP A 50 -13.56 -2.11 0.18
C ASP A 50 -14.17 -1.14 1.19
N ILE A 51 -14.33 0.12 0.78
CA ILE A 51 -14.83 1.18 1.67
C ILE A 51 -16.37 1.08 1.78
N GLU A 52 -17.03 0.45 0.81
CA GLU A 52 -18.49 0.28 0.80
C GLU A 52 -18.98 -0.71 1.87
N GLU A 53 -18.12 -1.64 2.31
CA GLU A 53 -18.46 -2.69 3.28
C GLU A 53 -18.08 -2.36 4.74
N ILE A 54 -17.53 -1.17 5.03
CA ILE A 54 -17.05 -0.85 6.39
C ILE A 54 -18.23 -0.77 7.36
N PRO A 55 -18.29 -1.61 8.42
CA PRO A 55 -19.36 -1.55 9.40
C PRO A 55 -19.46 -0.17 10.09
N PRO A 56 -20.66 0.29 10.46
CA PRO A 56 -20.80 1.54 11.22
C PRO A 56 -20.02 1.48 12.55
N GLY A 57 -19.16 2.46 12.81
CA GLY A 57 -18.34 2.54 14.03
C GLY A 57 -16.88 2.08 13.87
N THR A 58 -16.47 1.65 12.67
CA THR A 58 -15.07 1.32 12.36
C THR A 58 -14.25 2.56 11.97
N THR A 59 -14.89 3.63 11.47
CA THR A 59 -14.20 4.82 10.94
C THR A 59 -13.40 5.58 12.00
N GLU A 60 -13.96 5.82 13.19
CA GLU A 60 -13.24 6.57 14.24
C GLU A 60 -12.00 5.81 14.78
N ARG A 61 -12.13 4.48 14.96
CA ARG A 61 -11.03 3.62 15.40
C ARG A 61 -9.98 3.42 14.31
N SER A 62 -10.41 3.21 13.07
CA SER A 62 -9.49 3.15 11.92
C SER A 62 -8.76 4.47 11.73
N ALA A 63 -9.46 5.60 11.91
CA ALA A 63 -8.84 6.92 11.89
C ALA A 63 -7.84 7.11 13.03
N ALA A 64 -8.08 6.56 14.23
CA ALA A 64 -7.11 6.57 15.32
C ALA A 64 -5.82 5.84 14.95
N TRP A 65 -5.92 4.65 14.35
CA TRP A 65 -4.75 3.92 13.83
C TRP A 65 -4.00 4.70 12.74
N ILE A 66 -4.72 5.30 11.79
CA ILE A 66 -4.11 6.14 10.75
C ILE A 66 -3.38 7.32 11.37
N ARG A 67 -3.99 8.02 12.34
CA ARG A 67 -3.34 9.14 13.04
C ARG A 67 -2.07 8.71 13.76
N LEU A 68 -2.09 7.55 14.42
CA LEU A 68 -0.90 7.01 15.09
C LEU A 68 0.21 6.72 14.09
N PHE A 69 -0.09 6.05 12.97
CA PHE A 69 0.93 5.76 11.96
C PHE A 69 1.45 7.03 11.27
N SER A 70 0.58 8.01 11.02
CA SER A 70 0.98 9.28 10.41
C SER A 70 1.89 10.14 11.30
N ALA A 71 1.98 9.86 12.61
CA ALA A 71 2.93 10.52 13.49
C ALA A 71 4.36 9.97 13.33
N GLU A 72 4.49 8.68 13.00
CA GLU A 72 5.77 7.96 12.97
C GLU A 72 6.31 7.74 11.55
N VAL A 73 5.45 7.86 10.53
CA VAL A 73 5.75 7.46 9.16
C VAL A 73 5.53 8.62 8.20
N GLU A 74 6.42 8.76 7.21
CA GLU A 74 6.28 9.76 6.15
C GLU A 74 4.95 9.62 5.39
N PRO A 75 4.26 10.73 5.04
CA PRO A 75 2.94 10.69 4.41
C PRO A 75 2.85 9.82 3.14
N HIS A 76 3.92 9.83 2.33
CA HIS A 76 3.97 9.09 1.07
C HIS A 76 3.89 7.56 1.28
N ILE A 77 4.36 7.03 2.41
CA ILE A 77 4.27 5.61 2.74
C ILE A 77 2.83 5.21 3.05
N ILE A 78 2.10 6.07 3.78
CA ILE A 78 0.68 5.87 4.09
C ILE A 78 -0.14 5.87 2.80
N GLU A 79 0.10 6.84 1.92
CA GLU A 79 -0.55 6.93 0.61
C GLU A 79 -0.31 5.67 -0.24
N GLN A 80 0.95 5.21 -0.33
CA GLN A 80 1.30 3.98 -1.04
C GLN A 80 0.63 2.75 -0.44
N GLY A 81 0.61 2.61 0.88
CA GLY A 81 -0.06 1.51 1.57
C GLY A 81 -1.55 1.47 1.29
N MET A 82 -2.22 2.63 1.33
CA MET A 82 -3.64 2.75 0.99
C MET A 82 -3.91 2.40 -0.47
N GLU A 83 -3.04 2.83 -1.38
CA GLU A 83 -3.15 2.49 -2.80
C GLU A 83 -3.02 0.98 -3.05
N TYR A 84 -2.06 0.32 -2.39
CA TYR A 84 -1.93 -1.14 -2.45
C TYR A 84 -3.15 -1.86 -1.88
N ALA A 85 -3.70 -1.38 -0.76
CA ALA A 85 -4.90 -1.95 -0.16
C ALA A 85 -6.13 -1.84 -1.09
N ARG A 86 -6.35 -0.69 -1.73
CA ARG A 86 -7.46 -0.49 -2.70
C ARG A 86 -7.30 -1.33 -3.96
N LYS A 87 -6.08 -1.45 -4.47
CA LYS A 87 -5.74 -2.26 -5.65
C LYS A 87 -5.76 -3.77 -5.40
N GLY A 88 -5.92 -4.21 -4.15
CA GLY A 88 -5.89 -5.63 -3.80
C GLY A 88 -4.52 -6.26 -3.90
N GLN A 89 -3.47 -5.50 -3.55
CA GLN A 89 -2.09 -5.98 -3.59
C GLN A 89 -1.68 -6.75 -2.33
N THR A 90 -2.59 -6.86 -1.36
CA THR A 90 -2.38 -7.69 -0.17
C THR A 90 -2.63 -9.15 -0.55
N ILE A 91 -1.56 -9.94 -0.63
CA ILE A 91 -1.62 -11.36 -0.97
C ILE A 91 -2.33 -12.15 0.14
N SER A 92 -2.01 -11.83 1.39
CA SER A 92 -2.60 -12.48 2.55
C SER A 92 -2.62 -11.52 3.73
N LEU A 93 -3.67 -11.60 4.54
CA LEU A 93 -3.80 -10.88 5.80
C LEU A 93 -4.21 -11.90 6.87
N THR A 94 -3.40 -12.03 7.92
CA THR A 94 -3.64 -12.92 9.04
C THR A 94 -3.75 -12.09 10.30
N LEU A 95 -4.86 -12.25 11.02
CA LEU A 95 -5.09 -11.63 12.32
C LEU A 95 -5.14 -12.74 13.37
N VAL A 96 -4.26 -12.63 14.35
CA VAL A 96 -4.32 -13.43 15.58
C VAL A 96 -4.27 -12.47 16.77
N PRO A 97 -4.71 -12.89 17.98
CA PRO A 97 -4.63 -12.02 19.14
C PRO A 97 -3.21 -11.44 19.32
N GLY A 98 -3.11 -10.12 19.36
CA GLY A 98 -1.86 -9.39 19.59
C GLY A 98 -0.95 -9.26 18.37
N HIS A 99 -1.27 -9.90 17.24
CA HIS A 99 -0.43 -9.86 16.04
C HIS A 99 -1.24 -9.80 14.74
N VAL A 100 -0.84 -8.89 13.86
CA VAL A 100 -1.32 -8.79 12.49
C VAL A 100 -0.14 -9.01 11.55
N ARG A 101 -0.29 -9.95 10.61
CA ARG A 101 0.71 -10.23 9.57
C ARG A 101 0.07 -10.05 8.20
N ALA A 102 0.74 -9.30 7.34
CA ALA A 102 0.36 -9.13 5.95
C ALA A 102 1.50 -9.48 5.01
N ARG A 103 1.17 -10.00 3.82
CA ARG A 103 2.11 -10.17 2.72
C ARG A 103 1.65 -9.29 1.57
N ILE A 104 2.49 -8.35 1.14
CA ILE A 104 2.10 -7.28 0.22
C ILE A 104 2.98 -7.33 -1.03
N GLN A 105 2.34 -7.23 -2.19
CA GLN A 105 3.02 -7.03 -3.47
C GLN A 105 3.11 -5.52 -3.77
N GLY A 106 4.20 -4.89 -3.33
CA GLY A 106 4.52 -3.52 -3.75
C GLY A 106 5.25 -3.47 -5.10
N THR A 107 5.97 -2.37 -5.34
CA THR A 107 6.82 -2.18 -6.54
C THR A 107 8.05 -3.11 -6.58
N HIS A 108 8.41 -3.73 -5.46
CA HIS A 108 9.53 -4.66 -5.38
C HIS A 108 9.30 -5.97 -6.17
N THR A 109 10.39 -6.55 -6.66
CA THR A 109 10.37 -7.80 -7.44
C THR A 109 9.73 -8.97 -6.68
N ARG A 110 9.95 -9.02 -5.37
CA ARG A 110 9.41 -10.02 -4.45
C ARG A 110 8.43 -9.35 -3.48
N PRO A 111 7.31 -10.01 -3.13
CA PRO A 111 6.43 -9.52 -2.07
C PRO A 111 7.17 -9.46 -0.73
N TYR A 112 6.84 -8.47 0.08
CA TYR A 112 7.38 -8.30 1.43
C TYR A 112 6.34 -8.63 2.49
N SER A 113 6.81 -8.90 3.71
CA SER A 113 5.96 -9.15 4.88
C SER A 113 5.95 -7.91 5.76
N VAL A 114 4.77 -7.59 6.29
CA VAL A 114 4.57 -6.55 7.31
C VAL A 114 3.99 -7.23 8.53
N GLU A 115 4.53 -6.92 9.70
CA GLU A 115 4.06 -7.44 10.97
C GLU A 115 3.80 -6.26 11.92
N LEU A 116 2.67 -6.34 12.61
CA LEU A 116 2.28 -5.39 13.64
C LEU A 116 1.95 -6.20 14.89
N ALA A 117 2.62 -5.88 15.99
CA ALA A 117 2.40 -6.50 17.29
C ALA A 117 1.87 -5.44 18.27
N PHE A 118 0.96 -5.83 19.14
CA PHE A 118 0.42 -4.96 20.18
C PHE A 118 0.11 -5.78 21.45
N PRO A 119 0.20 -5.14 22.63
CA PRO A 119 -0.04 -5.82 23.89
C PRO A 119 -1.46 -6.38 23.96
N LEU A 120 -1.57 -7.57 24.55
CA LEU A 120 -2.85 -8.18 24.86
C LEU A 120 -3.34 -7.73 26.23
N MET A 121 -4.65 -7.61 26.35
CA MET A 121 -5.32 -7.48 27.63
C MET A 121 -5.13 -8.77 28.44
N SER A 122 -4.87 -8.64 29.75
CA SER A 122 -4.79 -9.82 30.62
C SER A 122 -6.14 -10.52 30.74
N ASP A 123 -6.12 -11.82 31.03
CA ASP A 123 -7.33 -12.62 31.21
C ASP A 123 -8.23 -12.06 32.31
N ASP A 124 -7.67 -11.52 33.40
CA ASP A 124 -8.42 -10.89 34.48
C ASP A 124 -9.22 -9.67 34.01
N VAL A 125 -8.57 -8.79 33.24
CA VAL A 125 -9.23 -7.59 32.70
C VAL A 125 -10.28 -7.99 31.66
N TRP A 126 -9.97 -8.98 30.83
CA TRP A 126 -10.89 -9.52 29.84
C TRP A 126 -12.15 -10.12 30.48
N ASN A 127 -12.00 -10.95 31.51
CA ASN A 127 -13.10 -11.55 32.24
C ASN A 127 -13.99 -10.50 32.93
N ARG A 128 -13.37 -9.45 33.48
CA ARG A 128 -14.10 -8.34 34.09
C ARG A 128 -14.89 -7.54 33.06
N LEU A 129 -14.29 -7.29 31.89
CA LEU A 129 -14.96 -6.62 30.77
C LEU A 129 -16.18 -7.42 30.30
N ILE A 130 -16.03 -8.73 30.09
CA ILE A 130 -17.14 -9.61 29.69
C ILE A 130 -18.27 -9.57 30.72
N SER A 131 -17.93 -9.61 32.01
CA SER A 131 -18.94 -9.58 33.09
C SER A 131 -19.77 -8.30 33.04
N VAL A 132 -19.14 -7.13 32.85
CA VAL A 132 -19.85 -5.84 32.74
C VAL A 132 -20.67 -5.75 31.44
N LEU A 133 -20.16 -6.31 30.34
CA LEU A 133 -20.89 -6.34 29.06
C LEU A 133 -22.12 -7.26 29.13
N ALA A 134 -22.03 -8.37 29.87
CA ALA A 134 -23.11 -9.33 30.08
C ALA A 134 -24.34 -8.69 30.75
N GLU A 135 -24.14 -7.72 31.63
CA GLU A 135 -25.22 -6.95 32.26
C GLU A 135 -25.90 -5.96 31.30
N GLN A 136 -25.32 -5.70 30.12
CA GLN A 136 -25.77 -4.70 29.15
C GLN A 136 -26.14 -5.34 27.82
N SER A 137 -27.29 -6.03 27.78
CA SER A 137 -27.82 -6.72 26.59
C SER A 137 -27.81 -5.87 25.31
N ARG A 138 -28.09 -4.55 25.42
CA ARG A 138 -28.03 -3.61 24.30
C ARG A 138 -26.62 -3.44 23.72
N LEU A 139 -25.57 -3.50 24.52
CA LEU A 139 -24.19 -3.41 24.03
C LEU A 139 -23.80 -4.70 23.30
N ILE A 140 -24.13 -5.86 23.88
CA ILE A 140 -23.85 -7.15 23.25
C ILE A 140 -24.54 -7.26 21.89
N ALA A 141 -25.82 -6.89 21.80
CA ALA A 141 -26.55 -6.91 20.53
C ALA A 141 -25.89 -6.01 19.46
N GLN A 142 -25.31 -4.87 19.86
CA GLN A 142 -24.56 -4.03 18.94
C GLN A 142 -23.26 -4.70 18.49
N ILE A 143 -22.49 -5.27 19.41
CA ILE A 143 -21.23 -5.98 19.09
C ILE A 143 -21.50 -7.16 18.14
N LEU A 144 -22.53 -7.95 18.42
CA LEU A 144 -22.95 -9.05 17.55
C LEU A 144 -23.45 -8.58 16.18
N SER A 145 -23.97 -7.34 16.09
CA SER A 145 -24.27 -6.70 14.81
C SER A 145 -23.05 -6.11 14.09
N GLY A 146 -21.83 -6.38 14.57
CA GLY A 146 -20.58 -5.85 14.02
C GLY A 146 -20.31 -4.39 14.39
N ARG A 147 -21.04 -3.83 15.36
CA ARG A 147 -20.88 -2.44 15.81
C ARG A 147 -20.28 -2.41 17.21
N LEU A 148 -19.11 -1.80 17.37
CA LEU A 148 -18.47 -1.65 18.67
C LEU A 148 -18.82 -0.27 19.28
N PRO A 149 -19.70 -0.19 20.30
CA PRO A 149 -20.20 1.08 20.82
C PRO A 149 -19.11 1.88 21.55
N SER A 150 -19.15 3.21 21.48
CA SER A 150 -18.19 4.10 22.18
C SER A 150 -18.18 3.93 23.71
N ARG A 151 -19.28 3.40 24.26
CA ARG A 151 -19.35 3.03 25.69
C ARG A 151 -18.37 1.92 26.05
N VAL A 152 -18.07 1.00 25.12
CA VAL A 152 -17.09 -0.08 25.34
C VAL A 152 -15.68 0.51 25.46
N ASP A 153 -15.32 1.50 24.64
CA ASP A 153 -14.01 2.14 24.73
C ASP A 153 -13.78 2.73 26.13
N ARG A 154 -14.78 3.43 26.68
CA ARG A 154 -14.71 3.98 28.05
C ARG A 154 -14.61 2.91 29.14
N LEU A 155 -15.33 1.80 29.00
CA LEU A 155 -15.24 0.68 29.94
C LEU A 155 -13.82 0.11 29.97
N VAL A 156 -13.24 -0.10 28.79
CA VAL A 156 -11.90 -0.70 28.65
C VAL A 156 -10.82 0.24 29.19
N GLN A 157 -10.94 1.56 28.96
CA GLN A 157 -10.09 2.58 29.59
C GLN A 157 -10.17 2.56 31.13
N THR A 158 -11.34 2.29 31.71
CA THR A 158 -11.51 2.21 33.18
C THR A 158 -10.74 1.02 33.77
N PHE A 159 -10.42 0.01 32.96
CA PHE A 159 -9.58 -1.12 33.34
C PHE A 159 -8.09 -0.94 33.02
N GLY A 160 -7.68 0.27 32.63
CA GLY A 160 -6.26 0.61 32.42
C GLY A 160 -5.64 0.05 31.14
N THR A 161 -6.46 -0.48 30.23
CA THR A 161 -5.99 -0.96 28.92
C THR A 161 -6.80 -0.21 27.87
N PRO A 162 -6.27 0.76 27.12
CA PRO A 162 -7.02 1.36 26.02
C PRO A 162 -7.20 0.33 24.89
N LEU A 163 -8.36 0.33 24.23
CA LEU A 163 -8.60 -0.56 23.08
C LEU A 163 -7.74 -0.17 21.87
N MET A 164 -7.43 1.12 21.74
CA MET A 164 -6.61 1.65 20.67
C MET A 164 -5.21 1.92 21.22
N PRO A 165 -4.16 1.70 20.42
CA PRO A 165 -2.83 2.15 20.77
C PRO A 165 -2.81 3.67 20.90
N GLU A 166 -2.11 4.16 21.91
CA GLU A 166 -1.85 5.60 22.11
C GLU A 166 -0.47 5.93 21.51
N PRO A 167 -0.29 7.12 20.89
CA PRO A 167 1.03 7.58 20.51
C PRO A 167 1.95 7.66 21.73
N HIS A 168 3.21 7.21 21.58
CA HIS A 168 4.22 7.30 22.64
C HIS A 168 4.80 8.71 22.78
#